data_AF-A0A7X5DY76-F1
#
_entry.id   AF-A0A7X5DY76-F1
#
_cell.length_a   1.000
_cell.length_b   1.000
_cell.length_c   1.000
_cell.angle_alpha   90.00
_cell.angle_beta   90.00
_cell.angle_gamma   90.00
#
_symmetry.space_group_name_H-M   'P 1'
#
loop_
_entity.id
_entity.type
_entity.pdbx_description
1 polymer ?
#
loop_
_entity_poly.entity_id
_entity_poly.type
_entity_poly.pdbx_seq_one_letter_code
_entity_poly.pdbx_strand_id
1 'polypeptide(L)'
;MKYIASCSFGKDSLAMILTIIEHGLPLDEVVFYDTGMEFQALYNVRDAVLPLLRKNGIRYIELHPDRPFLYDMLERTTLKLCISTAGWPISKAMRTPPPP
;
A
#
# COMPACT_ATOMS: atom_id res chain seq x y z
N MET A 1 20.93 -6.00 9.03
CA MET A 1 19.56 -5.53 9.37
C MET A 1 19.12 -4.61 8.25
N LYS A 2 17.88 -4.71 7.76
CA LYS A 2 17.37 -3.85 6.69
C LYS A 2 16.36 -2.86 7.25
N TYR A 3 16.45 -1.60 6.83
CA TYR A 3 15.54 -0.53 7.21
C TYR A 3 14.62 -0.22 6.04
N ILE A 4 13.32 -0.47 6.23
CA ILE A 4 12.29 -0.34 5.21
C ILE A 4 11.25 0.64 5.73
N ALA A 5 10.90 1.64 4.93
CA ALA A 5 9.84 2.59 5.25
C ALA A 5 8.69 2.47 4.25
N SER A 6 7.46 2.45 4.77
CA SER A 6 6.27 2.64 3.93
C SER A 6 6.06 4.14 3.72
N CYS A 7 5.87 4.56 2.47
CA CYS A 7 5.63 5.95 2.11
C CYS A 7 4.40 6.04 1.23
N SER A 8 3.35 6.69 1.72
CA SER A 8 2.14 7.01 0.96
C SER A 8 2.29 8.26 0.07
N PHE A 9 3.43 8.95 0.12
CA PHE A 9 3.64 10.29 -0.47
C PHE A 9 2.67 11.37 0.02
N GLY A 10 1.95 11.09 1.11
CA GLY A 10 1.29 12.12 1.90
C GLY A 10 2.30 13.01 2.60
N LYS A 11 1.81 14.13 3.15
CA LYS A 11 2.66 15.15 3.79
C LYS A 11 3.56 14.58 4.89
N ASP A 12 3.02 13.74 5.77
CA ASP A 12 3.75 13.28 6.96
C ASP A 12 4.72 12.14 6.64
N SER A 13 4.31 11.19 5.80
CA SER A 13 5.16 10.08 5.36
C SER A 13 6.30 10.58 4.48
N LEU A 14 6.06 11.58 3.62
CA LEU A 14 7.10 12.22 2.85
C LEU A 14 8.08 13.02 3.73
N ALA A 15 7.56 13.79 4.70
CA ALA A 15 8.41 14.53 5.63
C ALA A 15 9.36 13.59 6.38
N MET A 16 8.85 12.45 6.86
CA MET A 16 9.67 11.43 7.52
C MET A 16 10.82 10.93 6.63
N ILE A 17 10.56 10.61 5.37
CA ILE A 17 11.61 10.16 4.43
C ILE A 17 12.66 11.26 4.20
N LEU A 18 12.21 12.50 4.00
CA LEU A 18 13.13 13.62 3.80
C LEU A 18 14.00 13.87 5.04
N THR A 19 13.42 13.82 6.24
CA THR A 19 14.15 13.94 7.51
C THR A 19 15.18 12.82 7.67
N ILE A 20 14.83 11.58 7.34
CA ILE A 20 15.76 10.44 7.38
C ILE A 20 16.98 10.70 6.48
N ILE A 21 16.74 11.22 5.27
CA ILE A 21 17.79 11.53 4.29
C ILE A 21 18.63 12.71 4.74
N GLU A 22 18.01 13.77 5.25
CA GLU A 22 18.69 14.96 5.75
C GLU A 22 19.62 14.65 6.93
N HIS A 23 19.18 13.78 7.84
CA HIS A 23 19.95 13.35 9.00
C HIS A 23 20.92 12.18 8.71
N GLY A 24 20.96 11.67 7.47
CA GLY A 24 21.82 10.54 7.10
C GLY A 24 21.51 9.25 7.86
N LEU A 25 20.25 9.07 8.27
CA LEU A 25 19.81 7.87 8.99
C LEU A 25 19.72 6.66 8.02
N PRO A 26 19.92 5.43 8.52
CA PRO A 26 19.91 4.25 7.65
C PRO A 26 18.51 3.99 7.10
N LEU A 27 18.41 3.94 5.77
CA LEU A 27 17.20 3.58 5.04
C LEU A 27 17.60 2.86 3.75
N ASP A 28 17.19 1.60 3.62
CA ASP A 28 17.54 0.76 2.47
C ASP A 28 16.47 0.78 1.39
N GLU A 29 15.19 0.76 1.80
CA GLU A 29 14.05 0.56 0.91
C GLU A 29 12.86 1.44 1.30
N VAL A 30 12.20 2.04 0.30
CA VAL A 30 10.95 2.77 0.45
C VAL A 30 9.88 2.04 -0.36
N VAL A 31 8.77 1.71 0.30
CA VAL A 31 7.66 0.96 -0.29
C VAL A 31 6.45 1.87 -0.42
N PHE A 32 5.88 1.92 -1.62
CA PHE A 32 4.60 2.56 -1.90
C PHE A 32 3.58 1.50 -2.31
N TYR A 33 2.33 1.66 -1.88
CA TYR A 33 1.23 0.78 -2.24
C TYR A 33 0.27 1.56 -3.13
N ASP A 34 0.29 1.26 -4.42
CA ASP A 34 -0.54 1.92 -5.42
C ASP A 34 -1.86 1.17 -5.60
N THR A 35 -2.96 1.83 -5.21
CA THR A 35 -4.33 1.30 -5.38
C THR A 35 -4.94 1.64 -6.73
N GLY A 36 -4.28 2.50 -7.52
CA GLY A 36 -4.82 3.12 -8.74
C GLY A 36 -5.87 4.21 -8.46
N MET A 37 -6.19 4.49 -7.20
CA MET A 37 -7.23 5.44 -6.78
C MET A 37 -6.67 6.70 -6.09
N GLU A 38 -5.35 6.82 -5.99
CA GLU A 38 -4.70 7.98 -5.38
C GLU A 38 -4.86 9.25 -6.24
N PHE A 39 -4.78 10.41 -5.60
CA PHE A 39 -4.84 11.68 -6.33
C PHE A 39 -3.62 11.85 -7.24
N GLN A 40 -3.81 12.47 -8.41
CA GLN A 40 -2.70 12.78 -9.32
C GLN A 40 -1.57 13.58 -8.66
N ALA A 41 -1.90 14.41 -7.67
CA ALA A 41 -0.91 15.15 -6.89
C ALA A 41 0.08 14.23 -6.15
N LEU A 42 -0.37 13.08 -5.64
CA LEU A 42 0.51 12.12 -4.97
C LEU A 42 1.50 11.50 -5.96
N TYR A 43 1.06 11.11 -7.16
CA TYR A 43 1.95 10.59 -8.19
C TYR A 43 2.98 11.64 -8.64
N ASN A 44 2.57 12.90 -8.80
CA ASN A 44 3.50 13.98 -9.16
C ASN A 44 4.58 14.17 -8.07
N VAL A 45 4.19 14.11 -6.81
CA VAL A 45 5.12 14.20 -5.67
C VAL A 45 6.04 12.99 -5.61
N ARG A 46 5.51 11.77 -5.78
CA ARG A 46 6.30 10.53 -5.91
C ARG A 46 7.38 10.72 -6.97
N ASP A 47 6.97 11.09 -8.17
CA ASP A 47 7.87 11.19 -9.33
C ASP A 47 8.96 12.26 -9.11
N ALA A 48 8.65 13.33 -8.37
CA ALA A 48 9.64 14.34 -7.96
C ALA A 48 10.65 13.82 -6.92
N VAL A 49 10.24 12.89 -6.05
CA VAL A 49 11.10 12.32 -4.98
C VAL A 49 11.94 11.13 -5.46
N LEU A 50 11.53 10.41 -6.51
CA LEU A 50 12.27 9.25 -7.03
C LEU A 50 13.75 9.54 -7.36
N PRO A 51 14.12 10.66 -8.02
CA PRO A 51 15.52 10.99 -8.26
C PRO A 51 16.32 11.17 -6.97
N LEU A 52 15.68 11.73 -5.93
CA LEU A 52 16.30 11.96 -4.63
C LEU A 52 16.57 10.64 -3.90
N LEU A 53 15.64 9.68 -3.94
CA LEU A 53 15.86 8.34 -3.39
C LEU A 53 17.03 7.63 -4.10
N ARG A 54 17.06 7.67 -5.45
CA ARG A 54 18.12 7.06 -6.25
C ARG A 54 19.50 7.64 -5.94
N LYS A 55 19.59 8.98 -5.79
CA LYS A 55 20.84 9.68 -5.44
C LYS A 55 21.39 9.23 -4.09
N ASN A 56 20.52 8.88 -3.14
CA ASN A 56 20.89 8.41 -1.81
C ASN A 56 21.03 6.88 -1.72
N GLY A 57 20.95 6.16 -2.85
CA GLY A 57 21.07 4.69 -2.87
C GLY A 57 19.87 3.96 -2.26
N ILE A 58 18.75 4.65 -2.04
CA ILE A 58 17.54 4.08 -1.45
C ILE A 58 16.72 3.43 -2.56
N ARG A 59 16.37 2.16 -2.37
CA ARG A 59 15.57 1.42 -3.35
C ARG A 59 14.10 1.79 -3.22
N TYR A 60 13.46 2.09 -4.34
CA TYR A 60 12.02 2.30 -4.39
C TYR A 60 11.32 1.02 -4.86
N ILE A 61 10.26 0.63 -4.16
CA ILE A 61 9.42 -0.54 -4.48
C ILE A 61 7.97 -0.08 -4.52
N GLU A 62 7.28 -0.46 -5.59
CA GLU A 62 5.86 -0.18 -5.77
C GLU A 62 5.08 -1.50 -5.74
N LEU A 63 4.11 -1.56 -4.83
CA LEU A 63 3.22 -2.70 -4.66
C LEU A 63 1.86 -2.35 -5.25
N HIS A 64 1.27 -3.32 -5.93
CA HIS A 64 -0.06 -3.18 -6.51
C HIS A 64 -0.96 -4.28 -5.93
N PRO A 65 -2.25 -4.01 -5.69
CA PRO A 65 -3.20 -5.02 -5.28
C PRO A 65 -3.42 -6.04 -6.41
N ASP A 66 -3.62 -7.31 -6.06
CA ASP A 66 -3.97 -8.36 -7.02
C ASP A 66 -5.32 -8.12 -7.72
N ARG A 67 -6.16 -7.26 -7.14
CA ARG A 67 -7.52 -6.97 -7.61
C ARG A 67 -7.81 -5.46 -7.52
N PRO A 68 -8.69 -4.92 -8.38
CA PRO A 68 -9.02 -3.50 -8.36
C PRO A 68 -9.61 -3.07 -7.01
N PHE A 69 -9.23 -1.89 -6.53
CA PHE A 69 -9.77 -1.34 -5.28
C PHE A 69 -11.30 -1.28 -5.28
N LEU A 70 -11.90 -0.89 -6.40
CA LEU A 70 -13.36 -0.80 -6.55
C LEU A 70 -14.07 -2.15 -6.37
N TYR A 71 -13.44 -3.27 -6.76
CA TYR A 71 -14.00 -4.60 -6.53
C TYR A 71 -14.10 -4.88 -5.02
N ASP A 72 -13.02 -4.62 -4.27
CA ASP A 72 -13.02 -4.81 -2.81
C ASP A 72 -13.98 -3.84 -2.10
N MET A 73 -14.20 -2.65 -2.65
CA MET A 73 -15.08 -1.63 -2.07
C MET A 73 -16.57 -1.85 -2.37
N LEU A 74 -16.93 -2.25 -3.59
CA LEU A 74 -18.32 -2.22 -4.08
C LEU A 74 -18.92 -3.62 -4.30
N GLU A 75 -18.12 -4.57 -4.77
CA GLU A 75 -18.64 -5.85 -5.29
C GLU A 75 -18.36 -7.02 -4.36
N ARG A 76 -17.26 -6.94 -3.59
CA ARG A 76 -16.85 -8.03 -2.72
C ARG A 76 -17.91 -8.29 -1.67
N THR A 77 -18.49 -9.48 -1.76
CA THR A 77 -19.36 -9.98 -0.71
C THR A 77 -18.52 -10.19 0.55
N THR A 78 -18.67 -9.30 1.53
CA THR A 78 -18.12 -9.49 2.85
C THR A 78 -19.00 -10.51 3.58
N LEU A 79 -18.41 -11.61 4.01
CA LEU A 79 -19.07 -12.45 5.01
C LEU A 79 -19.22 -11.57 6.24
N LYS A 80 -20.46 -11.20 6.61
CA LYS A 80 -20.73 -10.63 7.93
C LYS A 80 -20.31 -11.67 8.95
N LEU A 81 -19.17 -11.43 9.59
CA LEU A 81 -18.76 -12.22 10.73
C LEU A 81 -19.74 -11.88 11.86
N CYS A 82 -20.81 -12.66 11.99
CA CYS A 82 -21.52 -12.73 13.26
C CYS A 82 -20.52 -13.26 14.28
N ILE A 83 -19.98 -12.39 15.13
CA ILE A 83 -19.24 -12.80 16.32
C ILE A 83 -20.31 -13.31 17.31
N SER A 84 -20.89 -14.47 17.03
CA SER A 84 -21.45 -15.29 18.10
C SER A 84 -20.25 -15.95 18.77
N THR A 85 -20.09 -15.67 20.05
CA THR A 85 -19.14 -16.34 20.95
C THR A 85 -19.40 -17.86 20.96
N ALA A 86 -18.87 -18.59 20.00
CA ALA A 86 -18.65 -20.04 20.03
C ALA A 86 -18.04 -20.49 18.71
N GLY A 87 -16.81 -21.02 18.76
CA GLY A 87 -16.29 -22.07 17.89
C GLY A 87 -16.33 -21.86 16.37
N TRP A 88 -15.14 -21.81 15.75
CA TRP A 88 -14.99 -22.11 14.33
C TRP A 88 -15.73 -23.40 13.94
N PRO A 89 -16.33 -23.46 12.74
CA PRO A 89 -15.52 -23.84 11.59
C PRO A 89 -15.81 -23.02 10.31
N ILE A 90 -14.72 -22.76 9.58
CA ILE A 90 -14.73 -22.32 8.19
C ILE A 90 -15.44 -23.39 7.36
N SER A 91 -16.63 -23.10 6.83
CA SER A 91 -17.19 -23.92 5.75
C SER A 91 -17.99 -23.08 4.77
N LYS A 92 -17.76 -23.38 3.48
CA LYS A 92 -18.35 -22.83 2.25
C LYS A 92 -17.88 -21.45 1.79
N ALA A 93 -16.74 -21.49 1.12
CA ALA A 93 -16.54 -20.74 -0.11
C ALA A 93 -17.64 -21.12 -1.11
N MET A 94 -18.63 -20.25 -1.32
CA MET A 94 -19.59 -20.37 -2.41
C MET A 94 -18.99 -19.67 -3.62
N ARG A 95 -18.35 -20.46 -4.49
CA ARG A 95 -18.02 -20.05 -5.85
C ARG A 95 -19.34 -19.98 -6.63
N THR A 96 -19.72 -18.80 -7.07
CA THR A 96 -20.51 -18.67 -8.30
C THR A 96 -19.87 -17.55 -9.12
N PRO A 97 -19.44 -17.80 -10.37
CA PRO A 97 -18.99 -16.74 -11.26
C PRO A 97 -20.19 -15.85 -11.65
N PRO A 98 -19.99 -14.57 -11.99
CA PRO A 98 -21.08 -13.72 -12.44
C PRO A 98 -21.58 -14.19 -13.82
N PRO A 99 -22.89 -14.03 -14.12
CA PRO A 99 -23.46 -14.37 -15.42
C PRO A 99 -22.97 -13.41 -16.53
N PRO A 100 -23.07 -13.81 -17.81
CA PRO A 100 -22.52 -13.09 -18.96
C PRO A 100 -23.18 -11.71 -19.20
#